data_AF-A0A9X9A3V1-F1
#
_entry.id   AF-A0A9X9A3V1-F1
#
_cell.length_a   1.000
_cell.length_b   1.000
_cell.length_c   1.000
_cell.angle_alpha   90.00
_cell.angle_beta   90.00
_cell.angle_gamma   90.00
#
_symmetry.space_group_name_H-M   'P 1'
#
loop_
_entity.id
_entity.type
_entity.pdbx_description
1 polymer ?
#
loop_
_entity_poly.entity_id
_entity_poly.type
_entity_poly.pdbx_seq_one_letter_code
_entity_poly.pdbx_strand_id
1 'polypeptide(L)'
;MGHVRDLPKSQMGIEVKNNFTPKYITIRGKGPVLKDLKSAAKKAKKVYLAADPDREGEAIAWHLANTLNVDVESDCRVVFNEITKDAIKESFKHPRAINMDLVDAQQARRILDRLVGYNISPLLWKKVKKGLSAGRVQSVAVRLIIEREREIQNFEPEEFWTIKTEFVKGKDTFEASFYGVDGEKVQLTNETQVNEIIEQMKENAFSVENVTRKERKRNPTLPFTTSSLQQEAARKLNMRAKKTMMLAQQLYEGIDLGKQGTVGLITYMRTDSTRISETAQTEARTYITEAYGTEYIGTEKKKETKKSNAQDAHEAIRPTSVMRKPEELKSFLGRDQLRLYKLIWERFVASQMASAIMDTVTARLINNNVQFRASGSVVKF
;
A
#
# COMPACT_ATOMS: atom_id res chain seq x y z
N MET A 1 17.64 12.18 10.62
CA MET A 1 17.20 13.55 11.05
C MET A 1 16.39 14.16 9.92
N GLY A 2 15.17 14.63 10.18
CA GLY A 2 14.31 15.28 9.18
C GLY A 2 14.51 16.79 9.09
N HIS A 3 13.42 17.54 8.89
CA HIS A 3 13.40 19.01 8.77
C HIS A 3 14.27 19.72 9.83
N VAL A 4 14.98 20.76 9.37
CA VAL A 4 15.82 21.66 10.20
C VAL A 4 15.24 23.07 10.34
N ARG A 5 14.37 23.45 9.41
CA ARG A 5 13.61 24.70 9.39
C ARG A 5 12.13 24.38 9.26
N ASP A 6 11.28 25.22 9.84
CA ASP A 6 9.82 25.16 9.71
C ASP A 6 9.23 26.55 9.93
N LEU A 7 7.94 26.72 9.63
CA LEU A 7 7.19 27.91 10.01
C LEU A 7 7.08 28.02 11.54
N PRO A 8 7.05 29.24 12.11
CA PRO A 8 6.85 29.46 13.55
C PRO A 8 5.66 28.68 14.11
N LYS A 9 5.81 28.11 15.31
CA LYS A 9 4.77 27.29 15.95
C LYS A 9 3.56 28.09 16.42
N SER A 10 3.76 29.36 16.82
CA SER A 10 2.74 30.18 17.49
C SER A 10 2.36 31.44 16.69
N GLN A 11 2.71 31.50 15.41
CA GLN A 11 2.39 32.62 14.53
C GLN A 11 2.03 32.08 13.15
N MET A 12 1.23 32.83 12.37
CA MET A 12 0.86 32.44 11.00
C MET A 12 2.09 32.13 10.15
N GLY A 13 3.11 32.98 10.20
CA GLY A 13 4.39 32.76 9.51
C GLY A 13 4.30 32.78 7.99
N ILE A 14 3.20 33.31 7.43
CA ILE A 14 2.94 33.42 5.99
C ILE A 14 2.45 34.83 5.71
N GLU A 15 3.14 35.52 4.80
CA GLU A 15 2.78 36.87 4.37
C GLU A 15 1.80 36.81 3.20
N VAL A 16 0.50 36.71 3.49
CA VAL A 16 -0.56 36.54 2.48
C VAL A 16 -0.59 37.68 1.45
N LYS A 17 -0.31 38.93 1.88
CA LYS A 17 -0.28 40.10 0.99
C LYS A 17 0.97 40.16 0.09
N ASN A 18 1.99 39.37 0.39
CA ASN A 18 3.26 39.33 -0.32
C ASN A 18 3.45 37.94 -0.96
N ASN A 19 2.54 37.58 -1.87
CA ASN A 19 2.57 36.31 -2.61
C ASN A 19 2.75 35.06 -1.74
N PHE A 20 2.11 35.04 -0.57
CA PHE A 20 2.18 33.91 0.39
C PHE A 20 3.59 33.59 0.88
N THR A 21 4.50 34.57 0.92
CA THR A 21 5.90 34.36 1.32
C THR A 21 6.00 33.71 2.71
N PRO A 22 6.61 32.51 2.84
CA PRO A 22 6.75 31.82 4.12
C PRO A 22 7.97 32.31 4.92
N LYS A 23 7.78 32.58 6.21
CA LYS A 23 8.87 32.89 7.15
C LYS A 23 9.35 31.61 7.83
N TYR A 24 10.43 31.03 7.33
CA TYR A 24 11.04 29.84 7.93
C TYR A 24 12.03 30.17 9.04
N ILE A 25 11.84 29.55 10.21
CA ILE A 25 12.75 29.63 11.36
C ILE A 25 13.44 28.29 11.61
N THR A 26 14.60 28.32 12.26
CA THR A 26 15.26 27.10 12.75
C THR A 26 14.38 26.42 13.81
N ILE A 27 14.17 25.12 13.67
CA ILE A 27 13.41 24.34 14.64
C ILE A 27 14.16 24.31 15.98
N ARG A 28 13.45 24.55 17.09
CA ARG A 28 14.02 24.50 18.45
C ARG A 28 14.73 23.16 18.67
N GLY A 29 15.99 23.21 19.13
CA GLY A 29 16.84 22.03 19.33
C GLY A 29 17.68 21.60 18.12
N LYS A 30 17.44 22.15 16.91
CA LYS A 30 18.25 21.85 15.71
C LYS A 30 19.43 22.80 15.48
N GLY A 31 19.60 23.81 16.33
CA GLY A 31 20.72 24.76 16.27
C GLY A 31 22.11 24.10 16.29
N PRO A 32 22.41 23.18 17.23
CA PRO A 32 23.70 22.49 17.28
C PRO A 32 24.00 21.72 16.00
N VAL A 33 23.03 20.95 15.50
CA VAL A 33 23.16 20.18 14.25
C VAL A 33 23.49 21.08 13.06
N LEU A 34 22.79 22.21 12.92
CA LEU A 34 23.07 23.16 11.84
C LEU A 34 24.46 23.80 11.97
N LYS A 35 24.94 24.04 13.19
CA LYS A 35 26.29 24.54 13.42
C LYS A 35 27.34 23.52 12.97
N ASP A 36 27.14 22.25 13.30
CA ASP A 36 28.05 21.17 12.91
C ASP A 36 28.06 20.97 11.39
N LEU A 37 26.88 20.96 10.75
CA LEU A 37 26.77 20.88 9.30
C LEU A 37 27.43 22.07 8.59
N LYS A 38 27.25 23.30 9.09
CA LYS A 38 27.92 24.49 8.55
C LYS A 38 29.44 24.39 8.67
N SER A 39 29.93 23.90 9.81
CA SER A 39 31.37 23.71 10.04
C SER A 39 31.96 22.67 9.09
N ALA A 40 31.26 21.54 8.90
CA ALA A 40 31.65 20.50 7.96
C ALA A 40 31.60 20.97 6.50
N ALA A 41 30.53 21.68 6.10
CA ALA A 41 30.35 22.20 4.75
C ALA A 41 31.49 23.15 4.34
N LYS A 42 31.95 24.03 5.25
CA LYS A 42 33.10 24.92 5.00
C LYS A 42 34.43 24.20 4.73
N LYS A 43 34.58 22.98 5.25
CA LYS A 43 35.79 22.15 5.08
C LYS A 43 35.69 21.21 3.88
N ALA A 44 34.49 20.99 3.35
CA ALA A 44 34.25 20.05 2.27
C ALA A 44 34.54 20.70 0.91
N LYS A 45 35.13 19.94 -0.01
CA LYS A 45 35.31 20.38 -1.41
C LYS A 45 33.98 20.45 -2.17
N LYS A 46 33.04 19.57 -1.82
CA LYS A 46 31.71 19.48 -2.42
C LYS A 46 30.72 18.96 -1.37
N VAL A 47 29.49 19.46 -1.42
CA VAL A 47 28.40 19.04 -0.53
C VAL A 47 27.33 18.36 -1.38
N TYR A 48 26.93 17.14 -0.98
CA TYR A 48 25.83 16.41 -1.58
C TYR A 48 24.65 16.31 -0.61
N LEU A 49 23.46 16.53 -1.12
CA LEU A 49 22.18 16.50 -0.42
C LEU A 49 21.45 15.23 -0.84
N ALA A 50 21.43 14.26 0.06
CA ALA A 50 20.95 12.90 -0.19
C ALA A 50 19.69 12.57 0.64
N ALA A 51 18.73 13.50 0.70
CA ALA A 51 17.43 13.26 1.33
C ALA A 51 16.56 12.33 0.46
N ASP A 52 15.47 11.82 1.03
CA ASP A 52 14.55 10.90 0.37
C ASP A 52 14.06 11.43 -1.01
N PRO A 53 13.74 10.55 -1.98
CA PRO A 53 13.39 10.94 -3.34
C PRO A 53 11.93 11.43 -3.47
N ASP A 54 11.38 12.12 -2.48
CA ASP A 54 10.03 12.71 -2.52
C ASP A 54 10.07 14.24 -2.33
N ARG A 55 8.90 14.89 -2.47
CA ARG A 55 8.80 16.35 -2.27
C ARG A 55 9.22 16.83 -0.87
N GLU A 56 9.07 15.99 0.16
CA GLU A 56 9.50 16.34 1.52
C GLU A 56 11.03 16.32 1.61
N GLY A 57 11.66 15.30 1.03
CA GLY A 57 13.11 15.22 0.90
C GLY A 57 13.68 16.35 0.06
N GLU A 58 13.02 16.74 -1.03
CA GLU A 58 13.43 17.87 -1.86
C GLU A 58 13.37 19.21 -1.09
N ALA A 59 12.30 19.45 -0.32
CA ALA A 59 12.20 20.64 0.52
C ALA A 59 13.26 20.65 1.65
N ILE A 60 13.59 19.48 2.24
CA ILE A 60 14.69 19.35 3.20
C ILE A 60 16.02 19.71 2.55
N ALA A 61 16.29 19.18 1.35
CA ALA A 61 17.50 19.49 0.58
C ALA A 61 17.58 20.99 0.30
N TRP A 62 16.49 21.62 -0.15
CA TRP A 62 16.43 23.07 -0.39
C TRP A 62 16.68 23.89 0.88
N HIS A 63 16.07 23.54 2.00
CA HIS A 63 16.33 24.22 3.27
C HIS A 63 17.78 24.10 3.72
N LEU A 64 18.40 22.93 3.53
CA LEU A 64 19.80 22.71 3.84
C LEU A 64 20.71 23.49 2.88
N ALA A 65 20.44 23.47 1.57
CA ALA A 65 21.22 24.22 0.59
C ALA A 65 21.31 25.71 0.95
N ASN A 66 20.16 26.34 1.20
CA ASN A 66 20.09 27.73 1.65
C ASN A 66 20.80 27.97 2.99
N THR A 67 20.74 27.02 3.92
CA THR A 67 21.36 27.17 5.24
C THR A 67 22.88 26.99 5.18
N LEU A 68 23.36 26.12 4.30
CA LEU A 68 24.76 25.77 4.12
C LEU A 68 25.45 26.61 3.03
N ASN A 69 24.70 27.50 2.38
CA ASN A 69 25.16 28.32 1.25
C ASN A 69 25.67 27.47 0.07
N VAL A 70 24.95 26.40 -0.24
CA VAL A 70 25.14 25.56 -1.42
C VAL A 70 24.23 26.08 -2.53
N ASP A 71 24.79 26.24 -3.73
CA ASP A 71 24.04 26.66 -4.91
C ASP A 71 23.00 25.59 -5.30
N VAL A 72 21.73 25.99 -5.35
CA VAL A 72 20.59 25.10 -5.64
C VAL A 72 20.56 24.64 -7.09
N GLU A 73 21.17 25.42 -8.00
CA GLU A 73 21.29 25.11 -9.43
C GLU A 73 22.50 24.20 -9.72
N SER A 74 23.40 24.02 -8.74
CA SER A 74 24.54 23.13 -8.88
C SER A 74 24.15 21.66 -8.70
N ASP A 75 24.99 20.75 -9.20
CA ASP A 75 24.90 19.30 -9.03
C ASP A 75 25.16 18.85 -7.59
N CYS A 76 24.27 19.25 -6.69
CA CYS A 76 24.33 19.04 -5.26
C CYS A 76 23.31 18.01 -4.78
N ARG A 77 22.32 17.62 -5.57
CA ARG A 77 21.24 16.70 -5.18
C ARG A 77 21.52 15.28 -5.68
N VAL A 78 21.46 14.30 -4.77
CA VAL A 78 21.63 12.86 -5.08
C VAL A 78 20.38 12.11 -4.63
N VAL A 79 19.72 11.39 -5.53
CA VAL A 79 18.50 10.61 -5.25
C VAL A 79 18.74 9.11 -5.47
N PHE A 80 18.15 8.28 -4.62
CA PHE A 80 18.13 6.83 -4.75
C PHE A 80 16.82 6.29 -4.18
N ASN A 81 16.34 5.17 -4.75
CA ASN A 81 15.14 4.48 -4.29
C ASN A 81 15.45 3.27 -3.40
N GLU A 82 16.72 2.91 -3.27
CA GLU A 82 17.18 1.82 -2.41
C GLU A 82 18.60 2.11 -1.93
N ILE A 83 18.91 1.65 -0.72
CA ILE A 83 20.21 1.87 -0.08
C ILE A 83 21.04 0.59 -0.23
N THR A 84 21.50 0.34 -1.45
CA THR A 84 22.45 -0.73 -1.80
C THR A 84 23.77 -0.11 -2.25
N LYS A 85 24.87 -0.88 -2.14
CA LYS A 85 26.20 -0.38 -2.54
C LYS A 85 26.22 0.12 -3.98
N ASP A 86 25.59 -0.63 -4.88
CA ASP A 86 25.59 -0.32 -6.31
C ASP A 86 24.66 0.84 -6.64
N ALA A 87 23.44 0.88 -6.07
CA ALA A 87 22.53 1.99 -6.26
C ALA A 87 23.13 3.32 -5.74
N ILE A 88 23.77 3.30 -4.56
CA ILE A 88 24.42 4.49 -4.02
C ILE A 88 25.57 4.92 -4.94
N LYS A 89 26.47 4.01 -5.34
CA LYS A 89 27.57 4.37 -6.26
C LYS A 89 27.06 4.96 -7.57
N GLU A 90 25.99 4.42 -8.12
CA GLU A 90 25.40 4.89 -9.37
C GLU A 90 24.77 6.28 -9.20
N SER A 91 24.00 6.50 -8.14
CA SER A 91 23.38 7.80 -7.86
C SER A 91 24.40 8.95 -7.70
N PHE A 92 25.59 8.66 -7.19
CA PHE A 92 26.65 9.68 -7.05
C PHE A 92 27.36 10.02 -8.37
N LYS A 93 27.17 9.23 -9.44
CA LYS A 93 27.64 9.58 -10.80
C LYS A 93 26.71 10.56 -11.51
N HIS A 94 25.45 10.61 -11.09
CA HIS A 94 24.41 11.44 -11.70
C HIS A 94 23.75 12.39 -10.68
N PRO A 95 24.53 13.24 -9.99
CA PRO A 95 23.94 14.33 -9.21
C PRO A 95 23.20 15.29 -10.13
N ARG A 96 22.22 16.01 -9.57
CA ARG A 96 21.44 17.02 -10.29
C ARG A 96 21.27 18.28 -9.45
N ALA A 97 20.73 19.33 -10.06
CA ALA A 97 20.17 20.49 -9.35
C ALA A 97 18.95 20.10 -8.49
N ILE A 98 18.62 20.95 -7.53
CA ILE A 98 17.37 20.81 -6.76
C ILE A 98 16.17 21.07 -7.68
N ASN A 99 15.16 20.22 -7.58
CA ASN A 99 13.94 20.37 -8.36
C ASN A 99 13.02 21.37 -7.64
N MET A 100 12.98 22.60 -8.14
CA MET A 100 12.17 23.67 -7.54
C MET A 100 10.67 23.41 -7.62
N ASP A 101 10.16 22.73 -8.64
CA ASP A 101 8.72 22.38 -8.72
C ASP A 101 8.28 21.48 -7.55
N LEU A 102 9.13 20.52 -7.16
CA LEU A 102 8.88 19.66 -6.00
C LEU A 102 8.95 20.43 -4.69
N VAL A 103 9.89 21.38 -4.57
CA VAL A 103 10.00 22.28 -3.42
C VAL A 103 8.73 23.12 -3.32
N ASP A 104 8.33 23.80 -4.40
CA ASP A 104 7.16 24.68 -4.44
C ASP A 104 5.87 23.90 -4.18
N ALA A 105 5.74 22.67 -4.68
CA ALA A 105 4.62 21.80 -4.36
C ALA A 105 4.54 21.45 -2.86
N GLN A 106 5.69 21.24 -2.21
CA GLN A 106 5.75 21.02 -0.76
C GLN A 106 5.41 22.29 0.02
N GLN A 107 5.95 23.44 -0.39
CA GLN A 107 5.69 24.73 0.24
C GLN A 107 4.22 25.13 0.11
N ALA A 108 3.63 24.99 -1.08
CA ALA A 108 2.21 25.25 -1.32
C ALA A 108 1.32 24.40 -0.41
N ARG A 109 1.65 23.11 -0.25
CA ARG A 109 0.95 22.25 0.72
C ARG A 109 1.12 22.76 2.15
N ARG A 110 2.33 23.11 2.56
CA ARG A 110 2.64 23.60 3.92
C ARG A 110 1.90 24.89 4.25
N ILE A 111 1.84 25.81 3.28
CA ILE A 111 1.11 27.08 3.33
C ILE A 111 -0.39 26.82 3.44
N LEU A 112 -0.96 25.99 2.57
CA LEU A 112 -2.38 25.66 2.57
C LEU A 112 -2.83 25.07 3.90
N ASP A 113 -2.09 24.09 4.43
CA ASP A 113 -2.42 23.45 5.70
C ASP A 113 -2.34 24.45 6.88
N ARG A 114 -1.41 25.41 6.80
CA ARG A 114 -1.28 26.50 7.80
C ARG A 114 -2.46 27.47 7.74
N LEU A 115 -2.86 27.92 6.56
CA LEU A 115 -4.00 28.83 6.37
C LEU A 115 -5.29 28.20 6.91
N VAL A 116 -5.57 26.95 6.54
CA VAL A 116 -6.77 26.21 7.00
C VAL A 116 -6.74 26.06 8.53
N GLY A 117 -5.60 25.63 9.09
CA GLY A 117 -5.47 25.41 10.52
C GLY A 117 -5.71 26.68 11.34
N TYR A 118 -5.08 27.80 10.97
CA TYR A 118 -5.18 29.07 11.72
C TYR A 118 -6.53 29.76 11.56
N ASN A 119 -7.18 29.63 10.39
CA ASN A 119 -8.46 30.30 10.15
C ASN A 119 -9.66 29.51 10.71
N ILE A 120 -9.60 28.17 10.71
CA ILE A 120 -10.76 27.34 11.08
C ILE A 120 -10.69 26.85 12.54
N SER A 121 -9.51 26.54 13.08
CA SER A 121 -9.42 26.00 14.46
C SER A 121 -10.02 26.92 15.54
N PRO A 122 -9.83 28.26 15.50
CA PRO A 122 -10.47 29.17 16.46
C PRO A 122 -12.00 29.13 16.43
N LEU A 123 -12.60 28.87 15.26
CA LEU A 123 -14.04 28.70 15.14
C LEU A 123 -14.50 27.42 15.85
N LEU A 124 -13.78 26.30 15.65
CA LEU A 124 -14.06 25.04 16.35
C LEU A 124 -13.93 25.19 17.87
N TRP A 125 -12.99 26.00 18.35
CA TRP A 125 -12.84 26.26 19.79
C TRP A 125 -14.02 27.02 20.38
N LYS A 126 -14.60 27.96 19.61
CA LYS A 126 -15.76 28.74 20.02
C LYS A 126 -17.07 27.95 19.95
N LYS A 127 -17.19 27.02 18.99
CA LYS A 127 -18.48 26.36 18.67
C LYS A 127 -18.57 24.90 19.11
N VAL A 128 -17.44 24.23 19.37
CA VAL A 128 -17.41 22.80 19.70
C VAL A 128 -16.65 22.56 21.00
N LYS A 129 -15.31 22.70 20.99
CA LYS A 129 -14.46 22.48 22.17
C LYS A 129 -13.08 23.11 21.97
N LYS A 130 -12.57 23.78 23.02
CA LYS A 130 -11.19 24.30 23.04
C LYS A 130 -10.17 23.17 22.81
N GLY A 131 -9.13 23.45 22.01
CA GLY A 131 -8.04 22.51 21.73
C GLY A 131 -8.26 21.60 20.52
N LEU A 132 -9.39 21.70 19.82
CA LEU A 132 -9.61 20.97 18.56
C LEU A 132 -8.79 21.55 17.40
N SER A 133 -8.31 20.69 16.51
CA SER A 133 -7.61 21.12 15.30
C SER A 133 -8.49 20.97 14.06
N ALA A 134 -8.54 22.01 13.23
CA ALA A 134 -9.06 21.91 11.88
C ALA A 134 -7.95 21.46 10.91
N GLY A 135 -8.24 20.50 10.05
CA GLY A 135 -7.28 20.01 9.06
C GLY A 135 -7.98 19.55 7.80
N ARG A 136 -7.57 20.08 6.64
CA ARG A 136 -8.23 19.85 5.35
C ARG A 136 -8.41 18.36 5.03
N VAL A 137 -7.39 17.53 5.29
CA VAL A 137 -7.45 16.07 5.04
C VAL A 137 -8.06 15.32 6.22
N GLN A 138 -7.70 15.69 7.45
CA GLN A 138 -8.17 15.02 8.66
C GLN A 138 -9.70 15.13 8.81
N SER A 139 -10.28 16.31 8.58
CA SER A 139 -11.72 16.53 8.70
C SER A 139 -12.52 15.70 7.68
N VAL A 140 -12.01 15.49 6.47
CA VAL A 140 -12.64 14.61 5.47
C VAL A 140 -12.56 13.14 5.90
N ALA A 141 -11.42 12.69 6.43
CA ALA A 141 -11.31 11.32 6.94
C ALA A 141 -12.28 11.05 8.11
N VAL A 142 -12.42 12.00 9.03
CA VAL A 142 -13.41 11.92 10.12
C VAL A 142 -14.83 11.90 9.56
N ARG A 143 -15.13 12.72 8.54
CA ARG A 143 -16.43 12.74 7.86
C ARG A 143 -16.80 11.37 7.28
N LEU A 144 -15.87 10.69 6.60
CA LEU A 144 -16.13 9.35 6.04
C LEU A 144 -16.50 8.32 7.11
N ILE A 145 -15.87 8.40 8.30
CA ILE A 145 -16.20 7.53 9.43
C ILE A 145 -17.61 7.83 9.94
N ILE A 146 -17.96 9.12 10.08
CA ILE A 146 -19.30 9.52 10.53
C ILE A 146 -20.37 9.13 9.51
N GLU A 147 -20.11 9.27 8.22
CA GLU A 147 -21.04 8.87 7.16
C GLU A 147 -21.30 7.36 7.22
N ARG A 148 -20.25 6.54 7.36
CA ARG A 148 -20.41 5.09 7.57
C ARG A 148 -21.18 4.75 8.85
N GLU A 149 -20.91 5.44 9.95
CA GLU A 149 -21.63 5.22 11.20
C GLU A 149 -23.13 5.55 11.06
N ARG A 150 -23.47 6.61 10.32
CA ARG A 150 -24.87 6.95 10.02
C ARG A 150 -25.52 5.92 9.11
N GLU A 151 -24.81 5.41 8.10
CA GLU A 151 -25.29 4.29 7.28
C GLU A 151 -25.64 3.08 8.14
N ILE A 152 -24.80 2.75 9.14
CA ILE A 152 -25.05 1.63 10.07
C ILE A 152 -26.25 1.93 10.98
N GLN A 153 -26.36 3.14 11.52
CA GLN A 153 -27.46 3.53 12.42
C GLN A 153 -28.81 3.58 11.71
N ASN A 154 -28.82 3.95 10.43
CA ASN A 154 -30.02 4.02 9.59
C ASN A 154 -30.28 2.70 8.84
N PHE A 155 -29.48 1.66 9.08
CA PHE A 155 -29.70 0.36 8.45
C PHE A 155 -30.90 -0.31 9.10
N GLU A 156 -31.95 -0.55 8.32
CA GLU A 156 -33.12 -1.33 8.71
C GLU A 156 -32.87 -2.80 8.30
N PRO A 157 -32.65 -3.73 9.26
CA PRO A 157 -32.40 -5.12 8.92
C PRO A 157 -33.64 -5.76 8.31
N GLU A 158 -33.48 -6.37 7.15
CA GLU A 158 -34.52 -7.17 6.51
C GLU A 158 -34.29 -8.66 6.81
N GLU A 159 -35.37 -9.34 7.23
CA GLU A 159 -35.36 -10.78 7.43
C GLU A 159 -35.20 -11.51 6.09
N PHE A 160 -34.30 -12.50 6.06
CA PHE A 160 -34.15 -13.39 4.93
C PHE A 160 -33.81 -14.81 5.42
N TRP A 161 -34.22 -15.80 4.64
CA TRP A 161 -34.01 -17.20 4.93
C TRP A 161 -33.21 -17.87 3.83
N THR A 162 -32.44 -18.88 4.20
CA THR A 162 -31.67 -19.71 3.28
C THR A 162 -31.97 -21.17 3.54
N ILE A 163 -32.28 -21.92 2.48
CA ILE A 163 -32.40 -23.38 2.56
C ILE A 163 -31.09 -23.98 2.06
N LYS A 164 -30.44 -24.78 2.91
CA LYS A 164 -29.25 -25.56 2.58
C LYS A 164 -29.56 -27.02 2.75
N THR A 165 -29.00 -27.85 1.88
CA THR A 165 -29.14 -29.30 2.00
C THR A 165 -27.84 -29.99 1.61
N GLU A 166 -27.60 -31.14 2.23
CA GLU A 166 -26.47 -32.00 1.93
C GLU A 166 -26.92 -33.08 0.94
N PHE A 167 -26.16 -33.23 -0.13
CA PHE A 167 -26.36 -34.25 -1.15
C PHE A 167 -25.31 -35.34 -1.01
N VAL A 168 -25.76 -36.58 -1.20
CA VAL A 168 -24.88 -37.75 -1.22
C VAL A 168 -24.82 -38.30 -2.65
N LYS A 169 -23.61 -38.50 -3.17
CA LYS A 169 -23.37 -39.20 -4.45
C LYS A 169 -22.30 -40.26 -4.25
N GLY A 170 -22.71 -41.52 -4.15
CA GLY A 170 -21.79 -42.61 -3.84
C GLY A 170 -21.27 -42.48 -2.42
N LYS A 171 -19.95 -42.26 -2.25
CA LYS A 171 -19.31 -42.02 -0.95
C LYS A 171 -19.10 -40.54 -0.64
N ASP A 172 -19.31 -39.67 -1.63
CA ASP A 172 -19.04 -38.24 -1.50
C ASP A 172 -20.30 -37.51 -1.03
N THR A 173 -20.10 -36.53 -0.15
CA THR A 173 -21.15 -35.60 0.29
C THR A 173 -20.80 -34.18 -0.13
N PHE A 174 -21.81 -33.37 -0.44
CA PHE A 174 -21.62 -31.96 -0.79
C PHE A 174 -22.85 -31.11 -0.48
N GLU A 175 -22.64 -29.86 -0.08
CA GLU A 175 -23.70 -28.90 0.20
C GLU A 175 -24.19 -28.23 -1.10
N ALA A 176 -25.50 -28.01 -1.20
CA ALA A 176 -26.07 -27.04 -2.12
C ALA A 176 -27.06 -26.12 -1.39
N SER A 177 -27.24 -24.92 -1.92
CA SER A 177 -28.21 -23.96 -1.40
C SER A 177 -29.35 -23.76 -2.40
N PHE A 178 -30.56 -23.53 -1.88
CA PHE A 178 -31.71 -23.14 -2.69
C PHE A 178 -31.35 -21.91 -3.53
N TYR A 179 -31.72 -21.98 -4.80
CA TYR A 179 -31.50 -20.93 -5.77
C TYR A 179 -32.82 -20.24 -6.13
N GLY A 180 -33.87 -21.02 -6.35
CA GLY A 180 -35.11 -20.49 -6.88
C GLY A 180 -36.09 -21.57 -7.36
N VAL A 181 -37.15 -21.12 -8.03
CA VAL A 181 -38.22 -21.98 -8.58
C VAL A 181 -38.41 -21.62 -10.05
N ASP A 182 -38.71 -22.62 -10.89
CA ASP A 182 -38.96 -22.43 -12.33
C ASP A 182 -37.82 -21.72 -13.10
N GLY A 183 -36.59 -21.86 -12.61
CA GLY A 183 -35.41 -21.22 -13.23
C GLY A 183 -35.12 -19.79 -12.77
N GLU A 184 -36.02 -19.18 -12.01
CA GLU A 184 -35.88 -17.81 -11.52
C GLU A 184 -35.36 -17.78 -10.08
N LYS A 185 -34.43 -16.86 -9.80
CA LYS A 185 -33.85 -16.73 -8.46
C LYS A 185 -34.91 -16.15 -7.51
N VAL A 186 -35.18 -16.85 -6.41
CA VAL A 186 -36.13 -16.42 -5.38
C VAL A 186 -35.40 -16.13 -4.08
N GLN A 187 -35.75 -15.01 -3.44
CA GLN A 187 -35.29 -14.67 -2.09
C GLN A 187 -36.42 -14.97 -1.10
N LEU A 188 -36.10 -15.74 -0.06
CA LEU A 188 -37.04 -16.11 0.99
C LEU A 188 -36.94 -15.07 2.11
N THR A 189 -38.07 -14.51 2.55
CA THR A 189 -38.13 -13.43 3.54
C THR A 189 -38.78 -13.81 4.86
N ASN A 190 -39.37 -15.01 4.96
CA ASN A 190 -40.02 -15.51 6.17
C ASN A 190 -40.13 -17.04 6.17
N GLU A 191 -40.50 -17.59 7.33
CA GLU A 191 -40.68 -19.03 7.56
C GLU A 191 -41.77 -19.65 6.67
N THR A 192 -42.88 -18.95 6.42
CA THR A 192 -43.97 -19.46 5.57
C THR A 192 -43.48 -19.79 4.16
N GLN A 193 -42.70 -18.89 3.55
CA GLN A 193 -42.12 -19.13 2.23
C GLN A 193 -41.12 -20.30 2.23
N VAL A 194 -40.36 -20.48 3.32
CA VAL A 194 -39.46 -21.64 3.46
C VAL A 194 -40.26 -22.93 3.47
N ASN A 195 -41.32 -22.98 4.27
CA ASN A 195 -42.19 -24.16 4.38
C ASN A 195 -42.89 -24.47 3.05
N GLU A 196 -43.39 -23.46 2.33
CA GLU A 196 -43.97 -23.62 0.99
C GLU A 196 -42.97 -24.26 0.01
N ILE A 197 -41.70 -23.83 0.03
CA ILE A 197 -40.66 -24.45 -0.80
C ILE A 197 -40.39 -25.89 -0.37
N ILE A 198 -40.37 -26.18 0.94
CA ILE A 198 -40.17 -27.54 1.45
C ILE A 198 -41.31 -28.47 1.03
N GLU A 199 -42.55 -28.02 1.11
CA GLU A 199 -43.75 -28.79 0.71
C GLU A 199 -43.79 -29.08 -0.79
N GLN A 200 -43.24 -28.19 -1.63
CA GLN A 200 -43.13 -28.42 -3.08
C GLN A 200 -42.11 -29.51 -3.43
N MET A 201 -41.14 -29.79 -2.55
CA MET A 201 -40.13 -30.81 -2.80
C MET A 201 -40.67 -32.21 -2.52
N LYS A 202 -40.37 -33.16 -3.41
CA LYS A 202 -40.62 -34.58 -3.16
C LYS A 202 -39.41 -35.20 -2.47
N GLU A 203 -39.66 -36.00 -1.45
CA GLU A 203 -38.59 -36.67 -0.70
C GLU A 203 -37.68 -37.49 -1.63
N ASN A 204 -36.36 -37.27 -1.53
CA ASN A 204 -35.31 -37.95 -2.31
C ASN A 204 -35.45 -37.90 -3.86
N ALA A 205 -36.22 -36.96 -4.41
CA ALA A 205 -36.49 -36.87 -5.86
C ALA A 205 -35.63 -35.85 -6.62
N PHE A 206 -34.38 -35.63 -6.20
CA PHE A 206 -33.49 -34.68 -6.87
C PHE A 206 -32.86 -35.29 -8.13
N SER A 207 -32.79 -34.49 -9.19
CA SER A 207 -32.05 -34.79 -10.41
C SER A 207 -31.02 -33.70 -10.71
N VAL A 208 -29.96 -34.05 -11.45
CA VAL A 208 -28.95 -33.09 -11.88
C VAL A 208 -29.43 -32.49 -13.20
N GLU A 209 -29.81 -31.21 -13.18
CA GLU A 209 -30.20 -30.48 -14.39
C GLU A 209 -28.98 -30.20 -15.27
N ASN A 210 -27.90 -29.68 -14.66
CA ASN A 210 -26.69 -29.29 -15.38
C ASN A 210 -25.47 -29.30 -14.46
N VAL A 211 -24.32 -29.70 -14.99
CA VAL A 211 -23.00 -29.48 -14.38
C VAL A 211 -22.12 -28.68 -15.33
N THR A 212 -21.82 -27.43 -14.96
CA THR A 212 -20.95 -26.56 -15.73
C THR A 212 -19.55 -26.54 -15.12
N ARG A 213 -18.54 -26.87 -15.92
CA ARG A 213 -17.12 -26.75 -15.56
C ARG A 213 -16.47 -25.61 -16.34
N LYS A 214 -15.72 -24.75 -15.66
CA LYS A 214 -14.99 -23.64 -16.28
C LYS A 214 -13.61 -23.51 -15.66
N GLU A 215 -12.62 -23.31 -16.50
CA GLU A 215 -11.29 -22.89 -16.06
C GLU A 215 -11.28 -21.36 -15.85
N ARG A 216 -10.79 -20.90 -14.70
CA ARG A 216 -10.61 -19.48 -14.40
C ARG A 216 -9.16 -19.19 -14.02
N LYS A 217 -8.57 -18.18 -14.66
CA LYS A 217 -7.26 -17.67 -14.27
C LYS A 217 -7.40 -16.63 -13.17
N ARG A 218 -6.65 -16.81 -12.09
CA ARG A 218 -6.49 -15.82 -11.02
C ARG A 218 -5.08 -15.24 -11.12
N ASN A 219 -5.01 -14.03 -11.66
CA ASN A 219 -3.74 -13.33 -11.84
C ASN A 219 -3.10 -12.97 -10.49
N PRO A 220 -1.75 -13.00 -10.42
CA PRO A 220 -1.05 -12.57 -9.22
C PRO A 220 -1.32 -11.08 -8.96
N THR A 221 -1.34 -10.76 -7.68
CA THR A 221 -1.50 -9.39 -7.22
C THR A 221 -0.25 -8.57 -7.54
N LEU A 222 -0.42 -7.29 -7.89
CA LEU A 222 0.70 -6.39 -8.17
C LEU A 222 1.62 -6.20 -6.95
N PRO A 223 2.89 -5.82 -7.16
CA PRO A 223 3.79 -5.37 -6.10
C PRO A 223 3.18 -4.30 -5.22
N PHE A 224 3.75 -4.10 -4.03
CA PHE A 224 3.20 -3.14 -3.09
C PHE A 224 3.43 -1.68 -3.52
N THR A 225 2.36 -0.90 -3.42
CA THR A 225 2.41 0.55 -3.17
C THR A 225 2.34 0.80 -1.66
N THR A 226 2.50 2.05 -1.22
CA THR A 226 2.32 2.41 0.20
C THR A 226 0.92 2.04 0.72
N SER A 227 -0.13 2.31 -0.07
CA SER A 227 -1.51 2.06 0.36
C SER A 227 -1.81 0.57 0.50
N SER A 228 -1.41 -0.23 -0.49
CA SER A 228 -1.62 -1.68 -0.48
C SER A 228 -0.77 -2.39 0.58
N LEU A 229 0.45 -1.91 0.86
CA LEU A 229 1.27 -2.43 1.96
C LEU A 229 0.59 -2.19 3.31
N GLN A 230 0.09 -0.97 3.56
CA GLN A 230 -0.58 -0.65 4.81
C GLN A 230 -1.86 -1.48 5.02
N GLN A 231 -2.66 -1.67 3.97
CA GLN A 231 -3.87 -2.50 4.02
C GLN A 231 -3.54 -3.97 4.33
N GLU A 232 -2.59 -4.56 3.60
CA GLU A 232 -2.23 -5.97 3.80
C GLU A 232 -1.51 -6.20 5.13
N ALA A 233 -0.68 -5.27 5.60
CA ALA A 233 -0.06 -5.34 6.91
C ALA A 233 -1.10 -5.23 8.05
N ALA A 234 -2.13 -4.40 7.89
CA ALA A 234 -3.24 -4.34 8.83
C ALA A 234 -4.01 -5.67 8.86
N ARG A 235 -4.39 -6.19 7.68
CA ARG A 235 -5.20 -7.40 7.52
C ARG A 235 -4.49 -8.69 7.92
N LYS A 236 -3.24 -8.87 7.53
CA LYS A 236 -2.47 -10.11 7.74
C LYS A 236 -1.61 -10.09 8.99
N LEU A 237 -1.11 -8.91 9.37
CA LEU A 237 -0.12 -8.80 10.44
C LEU A 237 -0.64 -8.06 11.69
N ASN A 238 -1.87 -7.53 11.65
CA ASN A 238 -2.44 -6.67 12.69
C ASN A 238 -1.58 -5.42 12.97
N MET A 239 -0.93 -4.89 11.94
CA MET A 239 -0.08 -3.69 12.05
C MET A 239 -0.84 -2.43 11.62
N ARG A 240 -1.00 -1.49 12.55
CA ARG A 240 -1.53 -0.15 12.23
C ARG A 240 -0.58 0.58 11.28
N ALA A 241 -1.12 1.45 10.41
CA ALA A 241 -0.36 2.19 9.40
C ALA A 241 0.93 2.84 9.93
N LYS A 242 0.88 3.48 11.12
CA LYS A 242 2.06 4.09 11.76
C LYS A 242 3.18 3.08 12.03
N LYS A 243 2.84 1.89 12.55
CA LYS A 243 3.81 0.83 12.83
C LYS A 243 4.37 0.25 11.55
N THR A 244 3.52 0.01 10.54
CA THR A 244 3.95 -0.45 9.21
C THR A 244 4.98 0.48 8.59
N MET A 245 4.70 1.79 8.57
CA MET A 245 5.61 2.77 7.97
C MET A 245 6.91 2.94 8.76
N MET A 246 6.87 2.84 10.09
CA MET A 246 8.07 2.88 10.94
C MET A 246 8.99 1.69 10.64
N LEU A 247 8.43 0.48 10.55
CA LEU A 247 9.21 -0.73 10.24
C LEU A 247 9.72 -0.70 8.79
N ALA A 248 8.91 -0.25 7.84
CA ALA A 248 9.33 -0.09 6.44
C ALA A 248 10.46 0.94 6.30
N GLN A 249 10.42 2.06 7.05
CA GLN A 249 11.53 3.02 7.10
C GLN A 249 12.82 2.35 7.57
N GLN A 250 12.79 1.54 8.64
CA GLN A 250 13.97 0.83 9.14
C GLN A 250 14.52 -0.16 8.11
N LEU A 251 13.62 -0.91 7.44
CA LEU A 251 14.01 -1.83 6.39
C LEU A 251 14.63 -1.10 5.17
N TYR A 252 14.17 0.11 4.86
CA TYR A 252 14.72 0.94 3.79
C TYR A 252 16.07 1.58 4.17
N GLU A 253 16.15 2.23 5.33
CA GLU A 253 17.35 2.94 5.83
C GLU A 253 18.54 2.00 6.05
N GLY A 254 18.26 0.76 6.43
CA GLY A 254 19.22 -0.32 6.45
C GLY A 254 19.23 -1.12 7.74
N ILE A 255 19.62 -2.38 7.61
CA ILE A 255 19.82 -3.32 8.71
C ILE A 255 21.27 -3.80 8.65
N ASP A 256 21.92 -3.90 9.81
CA ASP A 256 23.25 -4.49 9.92
C ASP A 256 23.17 -6.01 9.72
N LEU A 257 23.75 -6.49 8.61
CA LEU A 257 23.81 -7.90 8.24
C LEU A 257 25.18 -8.53 8.55
N GLY A 258 25.92 -7.97 9.52
CA GLY A 258 27.23 -8.46 9.93
C GLY A 258 28.28 -8.26 8.84
N LYS A 259 28.75 -9.34 8.20
CA LYS A 259 29.83 -9.27 7.19
C LYS A 259 29.45 -8.45 5.94
N GLN A 260 28.15 -8.32 5.64
CA GLN A 260 27.68 -7.49 4.52
C GLN A 260 27.52 -6.01 4.89
N GLY A 261 27.68 -5.65 6.17
CA GLY A 261 27.45 -4.32 6.69
C GLY A 261 25.98 -3.91 6.68
N THR A 262 25.73 -2.61 6.82
CA THR A 262 24.38 -2.03 6.82
C THR A 262 23.84 -1.93 5.39
N VAL A 263 22.72 -2.59 5.12
CA VAL A 263 22.09 -2.57 3.79
C VAL A 263 20.58 -2.35 3.89
N GLY A 264 20.03 -1.51 3.02
CA GLY A 264 18.59 -1.39 2.80
C GLY A 264 18.01 -2.70 2.25
N LEU A 265 17.05 -3.27 2.98
CA LEU A 265 16.39 -4.53 2.62
C LEU A 265 15.23 -4.33 1.64
N ILE A 266 14.63 -3.15 1.60
CA ILE A 266 13.53 -2.82 0.69
C ILE A 266 13.77 -1.50 -0.04
N THR A 267 13.08 -1.32 -1.16
CA THR A 267 12.97 -0.02 -1.85
C THR A 267 12.14 0.99 -1.06
N TYR A 268 12.19 2.26 -1.48
CA TYR A 268 11.55 3.38 -0.81
C TYR A 268 10.04 3.16 -0.62
N MET A 269 9.60 3.21 0.64
CA MET A 269 8.26 2.78 1.05
C MET A 269 7.15 3.82 0.83
N ARG A 270 7.47 5.02 0.32
CA ARG A 270 6.49 6.05 -0.04
C ARG A 270 6.41 6.18 -1.55
N THR A 271 5.53 5.36 -2.13
CA THR A 271 5.36 5.19 -3.56
C THR A 271 3.92 4.83 -3.88
N ASP A 272 3.39 5.41 -4.95
CA ASP A 272 2.14 5.02 -5.60
C ASP A 272 2.37 4.16 -6.85
N SER A 273 3.64 3.87 -7.16
CA SER A 273 4.05 3.06 -8.30
C SER A 273 4.03 1.58 -7.98
N THR A 274 3.60 0.77 -8.95
CA THR A 274 3.75 -0.69 -8.94
C THR A 274 4.88 -1.15 -9.88
N ARG A 275 5.65 -0.21 -10.43
CA ARG A 275 6.72 -0.46 -11.40
C ARG A 275 7.87 -1.22 -10.77
N ILE A 276 8.51 -2.07 -11.57
CA ILE A 276 9.69 -2.85 -11.16
C ILE A 276 10.79 -2.64 -12.22
N SER A 277 12.01 -2.39 -11.76
CA SER A 277 13.22 -2.33 -12.59
C SER A 277 13.51 -3.65 -13.32
N GLU A 278 14.13 -3.56 -14.49
CA GLU A 278 14.48 -4.75 -15.29
C GLU A 278 15.43 -5.69 -14.53
N THR A 279 16.36 -5.13 -13.75
CA THR A 279 17.26 -5.89 -12.87
C THR A 279 16.48 -6.73 -11.87
N ALA A 280 15.54 -6.13 -11.15
CA ALA A 280 14.74 -6.84 -10.16
C ALA A 280 13.78 -7.87 -10.79
N GLN A 281 13.24 -7.60 -11.98
CA GLN A 281 12.46 -8.59 -12.73
C GLN A 281 13.31 -9.80 -13.13
N THR A 282 14.55 -9.56 -13.56
CA THR A 282 15.48 -10.61 -13.99
C THR A 282 15.92 -11.48 -12.80
N GLU A 283 16.25 -10.86 -11.67
CA GLU A 283 16.61 -11.57 -10.44
C GLU A 283 15.42 -12.42 -9.93
N ALA A 284 14.20 -11.86 -9.94
CA ALA A 284 12.99 -12.59 -9.57
C ALA A 284 12.72 -13.78 -10.49
N ARG A 285 12.85 -13.62 -11.81
CA ARG A 285 12.71 -14.74 -12.76
C ARG A 285 13.73 -15.84 -12.50
N THR A 286 14.98 -15.48 -12.25
CA THR A 286 16.05 -16.43 -11.93
C THR A 286 15.71 -17.21 -10.67
N TYR A 287 15.38 -16.49 -9.58
CA TYR A 287 14.98 -17.11 -8.32
C TYR A 287 13.76 -18.03 -8.47
N ILE A 288 12.72 -17.61 -9.20
CA ILE A 288 11.51 -18.43 -9.40
C ILE A 288 11.83 -19.69 -10.20
N THR A 289 12.67 -19.57 -11.24
CA THR A 289 13.10 -20.71 -12.05
C THR A 289 13.81 -21.75 -11.19
N GLU A 290 14.76 -21.31 -10.37
CA GLU A 290 15.58 -22.19 -9.52
C GLU A 290 14.78 -22.79 -8.36
N ALA A 291 13.87 -22.02 -7.76
CA ALA A 291 13.15 -22.43 -6.55
C ALA A 291 11.84 -23.19 -6.84
N TYR A 292 11.15 -22.90 -7.95
CA TYR A 292 9.83 -23.43 -8.25
C TYR A 292 9.71 -24.10 -9.63
N GLY A 293 10.59 -23.77 -10.58
CA GLY A 293 10.52 -24.29 -11.96
C GLY A 293 10.06 -23.23 -12.97
N THR A 294 10.36 -23.48 -14.24
CA THR A 294 10.10 -22.55 -15.35
C THR A 294 8.63 -22.24 -15.59
N GLU A 295 7.74 -23.20 -15.32
CA GLU A 295 6.29 -23.10 -15.47
C GLU A 295 5.66 -22.10 -14.49
N TYR A 296 6.34 -21.81 -13.37
CA TYR A 296 5.88 -20.85 -12.37
C TYR A 296 6.25 -19.41 -12.69
N ILE A 297 6.94 -19.14 -13.80
CA ILE A 297 7.29 -17.78 -14.23
C ILE A 297 6.06 -17.11 -14.87
N GLY A 298 5.80 -15.84 -14.51
CA GLY A 298 4.78 -15.04 -15.17
C GLY A 298 5.09 -14.82 -16.65
N THR A 299 4.23 -15.34 -17.53
CA THR A 299 4.42 -15.30 -18.99
C THR A 299 4.00 -13.98 -19.64
N GLU A 300 3.21 -13.15 -18.96
CA GLU A 300 2.72 -11.87 -19.50
C GLU A 300 3.51 -10.68 -18.96
N LYS A 301 4.26 -10.00 -19.84
CA LYS A 301 4.66 -8.61 -19.61
C LYS A 301 3.38 -7.76 -19.54
N LYS A 302 2.83 -7.54 -18.34
CA LYS A 302 1.77 -6.55 -18.15
C LYS A 302 2.27 -5.22 -18.70
N LYS A 303 1.69 -4.74 -19.80
CA LYS A 303 1.88 -3.37 -20.26
C LYS A 303 1.40 -2.46 -19.14
N GLU A 304 2.32 -1.82 -18.44
CA GLU A 304 1.96 -0.74 -17.53
C GLU A 304 1.25 0.34 -18.32
N THR A 305 0.02 0.65 -17.92
CA THR A 305 -0.66 1.86 -18.35
C THR A 305 0.13 3.04 -17.80
N LYS A 306 0.96 3.65 -18.65
CA LYS A 306 1.66 4.90 -18.36
C LYS A 306 0.61 5.94 -17.94
N LYS A 307 0.51 6.23 -16.65
CA LYS A 307 -0.16 7.46 -16.20
C LYS A 307 0.75 8.61 -16.58
N SER A 308 0.24 9.52 -17.41
CA SER A 308 0.99 10.57 -18.11
C SER A 308 1.59 11.68 -17.23
N ASN A 309 1.70 11.49 -15.91
CA ASN A 309 2.18 12.51 -14.97
C ASN A 309 3.20 11.97 -13.93
N ALA A 310 3.74 10.76 -14.10
CA ALA A 310 4.77 10.27 -13.20
C ALA A 310 6.15 10.74 -13.67
N GLN A 311 6.83 11.54 -12.84
CA GLN A 311 8.29 11.53 -12.86
C GLN A 311 8.72 10.05 -12.71
N ASP A 312 9.33 9.50 -13.75
CA ASP A 312 9.55 8.07 -14.03
C ASP A 312 10.49 7.35 -13.02
N ALA A 313 10.72 7.93 -11.83
CA ALA A 313 11.70 7.50 -10.86
C ALA A 313 11.15 6.56 -9.77
N HIS A 314 9.83 6.48 -9.54
CA HIS A 314 9.30 5.67 -8.44
C HIS A 314 9.11 4.19 -8.79
N GLU A 315 9.60 3.33 -7.91
CA GLU A 315 9.46 1.88 -7.98
C GLU A 315 8.46 1.39 -6.94
N ALA A 316 7.93 0.19 -7.12
CA ALA A 316 7.17 -0.52 -6.10
C ALA A 316 8.00 -0.78 -4.85
N ILE A 317 7.30 -1.01 -3.73
CA ILE A 317 7.90 -1.53 -2.50
C ILE A 317 8.18 -3.03 -2.71
N ARG A 318 9.47 -3.37 -2.82
CA ARG A 318 9.98 -4.73 -3.03
C ARG A 318 11.27 -4.94 -2.24
N PRO A 319 11.74 -6.18 -2.07
CA PRO A 319 13.10 -6.44 -1.61
C PRO A 319 14.12 -5.80 -2.55
N THR A 320 15.20 -5.27 -2.00
CA THR A 320 16.35 -4.82 -2.81
C THR A 320 17.03 -5.98 -3.55
N SER A 321 16.94 -7.19 -2.99
CA SER A 321 17.29 -8.45 -3.63
C SER A 321 16.35 -9.56 -3.14
N VAL A 322 15.85 -10.39 -4.05
CA VAL A 322 15.03 -11.57 -3.74
C VAL A 322 15.85 -12.72 -3.18
N MET A 323 17.15 -12.74 -3.44
CA MET A 323 18.06 -13.75 -2.90
C MET A 323 18.18 -13.69 -1.38
N ARG A 324 17.82 -12.55 -0.76
CA ARG A 324 17.73 -12.40 0.70
C ARG A 324 16.44 -13.03 1.23
N LYS A 325 16.39 -14.35 1.30
CA LYS A 325 15.20 -15.07 1.75
C LYS A 325 14.84 -14.68 3.20
N PRO A 326 13.56 -14.50 3.53
CA PRO A 326 13.15 -14.14 4.89
C PRO A 326 13.72 -15.06 5.98
N GLU A 327 13.85 -16.35 5.69
CA GLU A 327 14.37 -17.37 6.60
C GLU A 327 15.83 -17.09 7.01
N GLU A 328 16.63 -16.52 6.12
CA GLU A 328 18.06 -16.19 6.33
C GLU A 328 18.24 -14.89 7.11
N LEU A 329 17.20 -14.05 7.18
CA LEU A 329 17.23 -12.77 7.88
C LEU A 329 16.76 -12.84 9.33
N LYS A 330 16.32 -14.02 9.79
CA LYS A 330 15.78 -14.24 11.15
C LYS A 330 16.71 -13.79 12.27
N SER A 331 18.02 -13.97 12.12
CA SER A 331 19.02 -13.58 13.12
C SER A 331 19.31 -12.09 13.15
N PHE A 332 18.94 -11.35 12.10
CA PHE A 332 19.25 -9.92 11.95
C PHE A 332 18.03 -9.02 12.21
N LEU A 333 16.82 -9.57 12.08
CA LEU A 333 15.57 -8.81 12.16
C LEU A 333 14.80 -9.09 13.43
N GLY A 334 14.26 -8.03 14.04
CA GLY A 334 13.23 -8.16 15.06
C GLY A 334 11.97 -8.82 14.48
N ARG A 335 11.17 -9.48 15.33
CA ARG A 335 9.98 -10.26 14.92
C ARG A 335 9.07 -9.52 13.94
N ASP A 336 8.75 -8.26 14.20
CA ASP A 336 7.83 -7.49 13.34
C ASP A 336 8.50 -6.97 12.06
N GLN A 337 9.80 -6.67 12.08
CA GLN A 337 10.55 -6.34 10.86
C GLN A 337 10.57 -7.54 9.93
N LEU A 338 10.87 -8.74 10.47
CA LEU A 338 10.87 -9.98 9.71
C LEU A 338 9.49 -10.28 9.09
N ARG A 339 8.41 -10.12 9.87
CA ARG A 339 7.04 -10.34 9.37
C ARG A 339 6.67 -9.39 8.24
N LEU A 340 7.04 -8.11 8.36
CA LEU A 340 6.79 -7.12 7.32
C LEU A 340 7.65 -7.37 6.08
N TYR A 341 8.93 -7.68 6.26
CA TYR A 341 9.83 -8.03 5.17
C TYR A 341 9.35 -9.27 4.43
N LYS A 342 8.97 -10.33 5.15
CA LYS A 342 8.39 -11.55 4.57
C LYS A 342 7.16 -11.25 3.72
N LEU A 343 6.24 -10.41 4.23
CA LEU A 343 5.06 -9.99 3.48
C LEU A 343 5.43 -9.27 2.18
N ILE A 344 6.40 -8.34 2.22
CA ILE A 344 6.90 -7.61 1.05
C ILE A 344 7.56 -8.56 0.05
N TRP A 345 8.40 -9.48 0.54
CA TRP A 345 9.11 -10.46 -0.26
C TRP A 345 8.15 -11.41 -0.97
N GLU A 346 7.20 -12.02 -0.24
CA GLU A 346 6.21 -12.94 -0.81
C GLU A 346 5.33 -12.24 -1.85
N ARG A 347 4.90 -11.00 -1.57
CA ARG A 347 4.10 -10.21 -2.51
C ARG A 347 4.87 -9.92 -3.80
N PHE A 348 6.14 -9.56 -3.69
CA PHE A 348 6.98 -9.27 -4.85
C PHE A 348 7.23 -10.53 -5.68
N VAL A 349 7.68 -11.62 -5.07
CA VAL A 349 7.92 -12.90 -5.77
C VAL A 349 6.63 -13.38 -6.45
N ALA A 350 5.52 -13.44 -5.71
CA ALA A 350 4.24 -13.87 -6.28
C ALA A 350 3.77 -12.97 -7.43
N SER A 351 4.08 -11.67 -7.41
CA SER A 351 3.72 -10.76 -8.51
C SER A 351 4.40 -11.09 -9.83
N GLN A 352 5.53 -11.81 -9.78
CA GLN A 352 6.32 -12.24 -10.93
C GLN A 352 6.05 -13.70 -11.32
N MET A 353 5.17 -14.40 -10.59
CA MET A 353 4.80 -15.79 -10.87
C MET A 353 3.65 -15.90 -11.86
N ALA A 354 3.42 -17.11 -12.37
CA ALA A 354 2.30 -17.46 -13.23
C ALA A 354 0.94 -17.30 -12.51
N SER A 355 -0.14 -17.14 -13.28
CA SER A 355 -1.50 -17.08 -12.75
C SER A 355 -1.94 -18.45 -12.24
N ALA A 356 -2.61 -18.47 -11.09
CA ALA A 356 -3.25 -19.69 -10.62
C ALA A 356 -4.41 -20.07 -11.56
N ILE A 357 -4.50 -21.35 -11.90
CA ILE A 357 -5.57 -21.90 -12.73
C ILE A 357 -6.54 -22.63 -11.81
N MET A 358 -7.79 -22.18 -11.79
CA MET A 358 -8.84 -22.74 -10.97
C MET A 358 -9.84 -23.48 -11.85
N ASP A 359 -10.05 -24.76 -11.57
CA ASP A 359 -11.20 -25.49 -12.11
C ASP A 359 -12.41 -25.18 -11.23
N THR A 360 -13.38 -24.48 -11.79
CA THR A 360 -14.63 -24.12 -11.13
C THR A 360 -15.76 -25.00 -11.63
N VAL A 361 -16.54 -25.56 -10.70
CA VAL A 361 -17.68 -26.42 -11.01
C VAL A 361 -18.92 -25.79 -10.39
N THR A 362 -20.01 -25.74 -11.15
CA THR A 362 -21.33 -25.40 -10.65
C THR A 362 -22.29 -26.51 -11.07
N ALA A 363 -22.97 -27.11 -10.10
CA ALA A 363 -24.05 -28.05 -10.35
C ALA A 363 -25.40 -27.40 -10.01
N ARG A 364 -26.38 -27.57 -10.91
CA ARG A 364 -27.78 -27.27 -10.66
C ARG A 364 -28.52 -28.58 -10.42
N LEU A 365 -29.22 -28.63 -9.30
CA LEU A 365 -29.99 -29.77 -8.84
C LEU A 365 -31.44 -29.34 -8.80
N ILE A 366 -32.34 -30.17 -9.27
CA ILE A 366 -33.75 -29.85 -9.38
C ILE A 366 -34.60 -30.93 -8.75
N ASN A 367 -35.63 -30.51 -8.01
CA ASN A 367 -36.66 -31.36 -7.44
C ASN A 367 -38.01 -30.72 -7.74
N ASN A 368 -38.81 -31.37 -8.60
CA ASN A 368 -39.92 -30.71 -9.31
C ASN A 368 -39.45 -29.43 -10.00
N ASN A 369 -39.93 -28.26 -9.54
CA ASN A 369 -39.54 -26.96 -10.09
C ASN A 369 -38.55 -26.22 -9.18
N VAL A 370 -38.23 -26.79 -8.02
CA VAL A 370 -37.35 -26.20 -7.01
C VAL A 370 -35.90 -26.48 -7.36
N GLN A 371 -35.09 -25.42 -7.46
CA GLN A 371 -33.70 -25.48 -7.88
C GLN A 371 -32.74 -25.20 -6.72
N PHE A 372 -31.70 -26.02 -6.65
CA PHE A 372 -30.56 -25.87 -5.76
C PHE A 372 -29.27 -25.72 -6.57
N ARG A 373 -28.32 -24.97 -6.02
CA ARG A 373 -27.02 -24.72 -6.64
C ARG A 373 -25.89 -25.09 -5.70
N ALA A 374 -25.03 -25.99 -6.17
CA ALA A 374 -23.74 -26.28 -5.55
C ALA A 374 -22.63 -25.63 -6.38
N SER A 375 -21.64 -25.04 -5.74
CA SER A 375 -20.48 -24.46 -6.43
C SER A 375 -19.20 -24.85 -5.69
N GLY A 376 -18.19 -25.29 -6.45
CA GLY A 376 -16.89 -25.68 -5.93
C GLY A 376 -15.77 -25.19 -6.83
N SER A 377 -14.57 -25.13 -6.28
CA SER A 377 -13.37 -24.81 -7.07
C SER A 377 -12.17 -25.56 -6.53
N VAL A 378 -11.32 -26.05 -7.42
CA VAL A 378 -10.05 -26.70 -7.08
C VAL A 378 -8.92 -25.98 -7.80
N VAL A 379 -7.78 -25.81 -7.13
CA VAL A 379 -6.56 -25.29 -7.76
C VAL A 379 -6.02 -26.39 -8.67
N LYS A 380 -5.98 -26.11 -9.97
CA LYS A 380 -5.39 -27.00 -10.99
C LYS A 380 -3.90 -26.74 -11.17
N PHE A 381 -3.50 -25.47 -11.09
CA PHE A 381 -2.12 -25.01 -11.17
C PHE A 381 -1.91 -23.78 -10.28
#